data_AF-A0A0B0H2V3-F1
#
_entry.id   AF-A0A0B0H2V3-F1
#
_cell.length_a   1.000
_cell.length_b   1.000
_cell.length_c   1.000
_cell.angle_alpha   90.00
_cell.angle_beta   90.00
_cell.angle_gamma   90.00
#
_symmetry.space_group_name_H-M   'P 1'
#
loop_
_entity.id
_entity.type
_entity.pdbx_description
1 polymer ?
#
loop_
_entity_poly.entity_id
_entity_poly.type
_entity_poly.pdbx_seq_one_letter_code
_entity_poly.pdbx_strand_id
1 'polypeptide(L)'
;MAIGSIDELNACIGVVIAALKLRSAQAYKRVDTLKQIQQHLFGIGASLALTEGHAPGVAEIQWMEQEIDRFETQLPELKNFILPGGCRGAAELHRTRTVCRRTERDLLHLQAQEKVESGVTIYLNRLSDLLFMMARDVNKQRGVEEEYWTTE
;
A
#
# COMPACT_ATOMS: atom_id res chain seq x y z
N MET A 1 2.05 -6.09 -19.24
CA MET A 1 2.33 -6.86 -18.01
C MET A 1 2.14 -5.98 -16.77
N ALA A 2 2.82 -4.83 -16.66
CA ALA A 2 2.70 -3.91 -15.51
C ALA A 2 1.29 -3.31 -15.28
N ILE A 3 0.55 -2.95 -16.35
CA ILE A 3 -0.83 -2.41 -16.23
C ILE A 3 -1.76 -3.40 -15.51
N GLY A 4 -1.67 -4.69 -15.86
CA GLY A 4 -2.47 -5.74 -15.21
C GLY A 4 -2.10 -5.92 -13.73
N SER A 5 -0.82 -5.81 -13.39
CA SER A 5 -0.37 -5.85 -12.00
C SER A 5 -0.87 -4.65 -11.18
N ILE A 6 -0.94 -3.46 -11.79
CA ILE A 6 -1.53 -2.26 -11.14
C ILE A 6 -3.02 -2.45 -10.90
N ASP A 7 -3.75 -2.99 -11.87
CA ASP A 7 -5.18 -3.28 -11.70
C ASP A 7 -5.42 -4.34 -10.61
N GLU A 8 -4.62 -5.40 -10.57
CA GLU A 8 -4.66 -6.41 -9.52
C GLU A 8 -4.38 -5.82 -8.13
N LEU A 9 -3.38 -4.94 -8.01
CA LEU A 9 -3.09 -4.21 -6.78
C LEU A 9 -4.29 -3.35 -6.36
N ASN A 10 -4.91 -2.65 -7.32
CA ASN A 10 -6.07 -1.82 -7.06
C ASN A 10 -7.28 -2.65 -6.58
N ALA A 11 -7.52 -3.81 -7.20
CA ALA A 11 -8.55 -4.76 -6.77
C ALA A 11 -8.28 -5.32 -5.36
N CYS A 12 -7.02 -5.64 -5.04
CA CYS A 12 -6.63 -6.07 -3.70
C CYS A 12 -6.93 -5.00 -2.63
N ILE A 13 -6.70 -3.72 -2.93
CA ILE A 13 -7.08 -2.61 -2.05
C ILE A 13 -8.61 -2.59 -1.83
N GLY A 14 -9.40 -2.84 -2.87
CA GLY A 14 -10.85 -3.00 -2.75
C GLY A 14 -11.25 -4.11 -1.76
N VAL A 15 -10.56 -5.25 -1.80
CA VAL A 15 -10.77 -6.35 -0.84
C VAL A 15 -10.40 -5.94 0.59
N VAL A 16 -9.29 -5.20 0.77
CA VAL A 16 -8.91 -4.64 2.07
C VAL A 16 -10.01 -3.73 2.61
N ILE A 17 -10.50 -2.79 1.81
CA ILE A 17 -11.57 -1.87 2.21
C ILE A 17 -12.80 -2.65 2.70
N ALA A 18 -13.21 -3.69 1.97
CA ALA A 18 -14.32 -4.55 2.36
C ALA A 18 -14.05 -5.36 3.65
N ALA A 19 -12.78 -5.69 3.94
CA ALA A 19 -12.39 -6.41 5.15
C ALA A 19 -12.30 -5.51 6.41
N LEU A 20 -12.10 -4.20 6.23
CA LEU A 20 -12.03 -3.22 7.33
C LEU A 20 -13.43 -2.92 7.89
N LYS A 21 -13.71 -3.32 9.14
CA LYS A 21 -14.98 -2.93 9.78
C LYS A 21 -14.96 -1.44 10.18
N LEU A 22 -15.88 -0.67 9.62
CA LEU A 22 -16.07 0.76 9.87
C LEU A 22 -16.80 1.02 11.19
N ARG A 23 -16.06 1.11 12.30
CA ARG A 23 -16.62 1.31 13.65
C ARG A 23 -16.03 2.49 14.42
N SER A 24 -15.10 3.22 13.82
CA SER A 24 -14.45 4.39 14.44
C SER A 24 -14.04 5.39 13.36
N ALA A 25 -13.90 6.67 13.73
CA ALA A 25 -13.43 7.72 12.82
C ALA A 25 -12.08 7.35 12.17
N GLN A 26 -11.18 6.73 12.95
CA GLN A 26 -9.89 6.25 12.43
C GLN A 26 -10.07 5.16 11.35
N ALA A 27 -11.08 4.28 11.49
CA ALA A 27 -11.37 3.28 10.47
C ALA A 27 -11.89 3.89 9.17
N TYR A 28 -12.72 4.94 9.26
CA TYR A 28 -13.16 5.69 8.07
C TYR A 28 -11.99 6.38 7.39
N LYS A 29 -11.12 7.07 8.15
CA LYS A 29 -9.93 7.71 7.61
C LYS A 29 -9.03 6.74 6.84
N ARG A 30 -8.81 5.53 7.36
CA ARG A 30 -8.05 4.48 6.65
C ARG A 30 -8.70 4.10 5.32
N VAL A 31 -10.01 3.96 5.28
CA VAL A 31 -10.74 3.64 4.04
C VAL A 31 -10.65 4.78 3.04
N ASP A 32 -10.73 6.04 3.49
CA ASP A 32 -10.59 7.20 2.61
C ASP A 32 -9.18 7.28 2.03
N THR A 33 -8.14 7.06 2.84
CA THR A 33 -6.74 6.94 2.36
C THR A 33 -6.61 5.86 1.29
N LEU A 34 -7.18 4.66 1.52
CA LEU A 34 -7.13 3.56 0.56
C LEU A 34 -7.88 3.89 -0.74
N LYS A 35 -9.04 4.53 -0.68
CA LYS A 35 -9.78 4.98 -1.86
C LYS A 35 -9.01 6.02 -2.66
N GLN A 36 -8.32 6.94 -2.00
CA GLN A 36 -7.44 7.90 -2.67
C GLN A 36 -6.31 7.18 -3.41
N ILE A 37 -5.70 6.16 -2.79
CA ILE A 37 -4.71 5.31 -3.46
C ILE A 37 -5.31 4.59 -4.67
N GLN A 38 -6.54 4.07 -4.59
CA GLN A 38 -7.21 3.45 -5.75
C GLN A 38 -7.35 4.42 -6.93
N GLN A 39 -7.64 5.70 -6.66
CA GLN A 39 -7.70 6.74 -7.70
C GLN A 39 -6.32 7.00 -8.31
N HIS A 40 -5.27 7.09 -7.48
CA HIS A 40 -3.91 7.28 -7.98
C HIS A 40 -3.45 6.08 -8.83
N LEU A 41 -3.71 4.84 -8.37
CA LEU A 41 -3.39 3.62 -9.13
C LEU A 41 -4.13 3.55 -10.46
N PHE A 42 -5.39 4.00 -10.51
CA PHE A 42 -6.13 4.10 -11.76
C PHE A 42 -5.48 5.11 -12.72
N GLY A 43 -5.08 6.29 -12.21
CA GLY A 43 -4.36 7.32 -12.98
C GLY A 43 -3.01 6.83 -13.53
N ILE A 44 -2.26 6.07 -12.72
CA ILE A 44 -1.01 5.40 -13.13
C ILE A 44 -1.30 4.37 -14.23
N GLY A 45 -2.32 3.53 -14.05
CA GLY A 45 -2.69 2.53 -15.05
C GLY A 45 -3.04 3.18 -16.39
N ALA A 46 -3.78 4.29 -16.37
CA ALA A 46 -4.09 5.08 -17.56
C ALA A 46 -2.82 5.64 -18.21
N SER A 47 -1.91 6.27 -17.44
CA SER A 47 -0.68 6.87 -18.00
C SER A 47 0.29 5.85 -18.62
N LEU A 48 0.20 4.58 -18.22
CA LEU A 48 0.98 3.49 -18.81
C LEU A 48 0.31 2.88 -20.05
N ALA A 49 -1.02 2.92 -20.12
CA ALA A 49 -1.79 2.34 -21.22
C ALA A 49 -2.01 3.31 -22.39
N LEU A 50 -2.12 4.60 -22.08
CA LEU A 50 -2.47 5.68 -23.00
C LEU A 50 -1.46 6.82 -22.85
N THR A 51 -1.41 7.73 -23.83
CA THR A 51 -0.74 9.04 -23.66
C THR A 51 -1.49 10.00 -22.72
N GLU A 52 -2.62 9.56 -22.16
CA GLU A 52 -3.44 10.29 -21.20
C GLU A 52 -3.37 9.63 -19.82
N GLY A 53 -3.22 10.41 -18.76
CA GLY A 53 -3.14 9.89 -17.40
C GLY A 53 -2.34 10.81 -16.48
N HIS A 54 -2.21 10.41 -15.22
CA HIS A 54 -1.45 11.16 -14.21
C HIS A 54 -0.46 10.23 -13.52
N ALA A 55 0.82 10.46 -13.75
CA ALA A 55 1.87 9.84 -12.97
C ALA A 55 2.03 10.60 -11.64
N PRO A 56 2.31 9.91 -10.52
CA PRO A 56 2.49 10.54 -9.23
C PRO A 56 3.68 11.49 -9.26
N GLY A 57 3.44 12.74 -8.87
CA GLY A 57 4.47 13.74 -8.70
C GLY A 57 4.98 13.81 -7.27
N VAL A 58 5.70 14.88 -6.98
CA VAL A 58 6.27 15.15 -5.65
C VAL A 58 5.18 15.25 -4.58
N ALA A 59 4.02 15.82 -4.91
CA ALA A 59 2.93 16.02 -3.96
C ALA A 59 2.32 14.71 -3.46
N GLU A 60 2.06 13.75 -4.36
CA GLU A 60 1.49 12.45 -4.00
C GLU A 60 2.47 11.60 -3.18
N ILE A 61 3.77 11.69 -3.48
CA ILE A 61 4.82 11.01 -2.73
C ILE A 61 4.94 11.61 -1.32
N GLN A 62 4.98 12.94 -1.21
CA GLN A 62 5.03 13.64 0.08
C GLN A 62 3.80 13.36 0.94
N TRP A 63 2.61 13.33 0.33
CA TRP A 63 1.38 12.94 1.03
C TRP A 63 1.49 11.53 1.62
N MET A 64 2.07 10.59 0.86
CA MET A 64 2.24 9.22 1.32
C MET A 64 3.25 9.11 2.47
N GLU A 65 4.36 9.85 2.39
CA GLU A 65 5.35 9.94 3.48
C GLU A 65 4.72 10.51 4.75
N GLN A 66 3.93 11.57 4.65
CA GLN A 66 3.17 12.12 5.79
C GLN A 66 2.20 11.12 6.41
N GLU A 67 1.53 10.30 5.59
CA GLU A 67 0.65 9.24 6.10
C GLU A 67 1.43 8.14 6.82
N ILE A 68 2.63 7.79 6.35
CA ILE A 68 3.54 6.84 7.00
C ILE A 68 3.99 7.39 8.35
N ASP A 69 4.50 8.62 8.40
CA ASP A 69 4.97 9.30 9.63
C ASP A 69 3.87 9.34 10.70
N ARG A 70 2.62 9.57 10.29
CA ARG A 70 1.47 9.55 11.18
C ARG A 70 1.28 8.18 11.85
N PHE A 71 1.54 7.08 11.16
CA PHE A 71 1.47 5.75 11.75
C PHE A 71 2.69 5.45 12.62
N GLU A 72 3.90 5.86 12.20
CA GLU A 72 5.13 5.69 12.99
C GLU A 72 4.99 6.30 14.38
N THR A 73 4.49 7.53 14.46
CA THR A 73 4.28 8.25 15.73
C THR A 73 3.24 7.61 16.66
N GLN A 74 2.33 6.78 16.13
CA GLN A 74 1.25 6.15 16.89
C GLN A 74 1.54 4.69 17.26
N LEU A 75 2.49 4.05 16.58
CA LEU A 75 2.80 2.64 16.74
C LEU A 75 3.98 2.43 17.68
N PRO A 76 4.02 1.30 18.41
CA PRO A 76 5.24 0.89 19.09
C PRO A 76 6.38 0.75 18.08
N GLU A 77 7.59 1.05 18.53
CA GLU A 77 8.81 0.83 17.75
C GLU A 77 8.89 -0.61 17.24
N LEU A 78 9.29 -0.77 15.97
CA LEU A 78 9.47 -2.09 15.36
C LEU A 78 10.77 -2.71 15.86
N LYS A 79 10.66 -3.67 16.79
CA LYS A 79 11.84 -4.28 17.44
C LYS A 79 12.39 -5.50 16.71
N ASN A 80 11.58 -6.15 15.86
CA ASN A 80 11.97 -7.35 15.14
C ASN A 80 11.10 -7.51 13.86
N PHE A 81 11.45 -8.45 12.99
CA PHE A 81 10.67 -8.78 11.81
C PHE A 81 9.29 -9.33 12.19
N ILE A 82 8.26 -8.81 11.53
CA ILE A 82 6.87 -9.23 11.70
C ILE A 82 6.51 -10.26 10.63
N LEU A 83 5.89 -11.36 11.05
CA LEU A 83 5.26 -12.31 10.15
C LEU A 83 3.95 -11.74 9.59
N PRO A 84 3.68 -11.86 8.28
CA PRO A 84 2.48 -11.29 7.68
C PRO A 84 1.21 -11.99 8.19
N GLY A 85 0.39 -11.30 9.00
CA GLY A 85 -0.81 -11.90 9.58
C GLY A 85 -1.62 -10.97 10.49
N GLY A 86 -2.19 -11.56 11.56
CA GLY A 86 -3.05 -10.89 12.52
C GLY A 86 -4.54 -11.00 12.17
N CYS A 87 -5.32 -9.94 12.44
CA CYS A 87 -6.74 -9.96 12.11
C CYS A 87 -6.97 -9.91 10.59
N ARG A 88 -8.17 -10.31 10.13
CA ARG A 88 -8.50 -10.38 8.68
C ARG A 88 -8.08 -9.12 7.90
N GLY A 89 -8.38 -7.92 8.40
CA GLY A 89 -8.00 -6.68 7.72
C GLY A 89 -6.49 -6.46 7.60
N ALA A 90 -5.72 -6.82 8.63
CA ALA A 90 -4.26 -6.72 8.62
C ALA A 90 -3.61 -7.77 7.72
N ALA A 91 -4.10 -9.01 7.75
CA ALA A 91 -3.63 -10.06 6.85
C ALA A 91 -3.88 -9.69 5.37
N GLU A 92 -5.03 -9.12 5.06
CA GLU A 92 -5.36 -8.60 3.72
C GLU A 92 -4.45 -7.43 3.30
N LEU A 93 -4.13 -6.51 4.22
CA LEU A 93 -3.15 -5.44 3.99
C LEU A 93 -1.76 -6.00 3.69
N HIS A 94 -1.32 -7.00 4.46
CA HIS A 94 -0.06 -7.69 4.21
C HIS A 94 -0.03 -8.41 2.86
N ARG A 95 -1.12 -9.09 2.45
CA ARG A 95 -1.21 -9.68 1.12
C ARG A 95 -1.14 -8.61 0.03
N THR A 96 -1.87 -7.51 0.21
CA THR A 96 -1.88 -6.38 -0.73
C THR A 96 -0.48 -5.76 -0.86
N ARG A 97 0.26 -5.66 0.25
CA ARG A 97 1.66 -5.20 0.24
C ARG A 97 2.56 -6.08 -0.63
N THR A 98 2.40 -7.41 -0.61
CA THR A 98 3.24 -8.29 -1.44
C THR A 98 2.89 -8.16 -2.93
N VAL A 99 1.61 -7.96 -3.26
CA VAL A 99 1.15 -7.63 -4.62
C VAL A 99 1.72 -6.27 -5.07
N CYS A 100 1.77 -5.29 -4.17
CA CYS A 100 2.39 -3.99 -4.44
C CYS A 100 3.87 -4.12 -4.81
N ARG A 101 4.64 -4.91 -4.03
CA ARG A 101 6.06 -5.18 -4.32
C ARG A 101 6.26 -5.97 -5.62
N ARG A 102 5.33 -6.86 -6.00
CA ARG A 102 5.37 -7.51 -7.31
C ARG A 102 5.13 -6.51 -8.43
N THR A 103 4.13 -5.66 -8.27
CA THR A 103 3.81 -4.59 -9.23
C THR A 103 5.00 -3.64 -9.43
N GLU A 104 5.69 -3.27 -8.34
CA GLU A 104 6.94 -2.48 -8.38
C GLU A 104 8.02 -3.16 -9.24
N ARG A 105 8.22 -4.48 -9.09
CA ARG A 105 9.18 -5.23 -9.91
C ARG A 105 8.77 -5.30 -11.37
N ASP A 106 7.50 -5.55 -11.66
CA ASP A 106 6.99 -5.59 -13.03
C ASP A 106 7.19 -4.22 -13.74
N LEU A 107 7.05 -3.13 -12.98
CA LEU A 107 7.28 -1.78 -13.47
C LEU A 107 8.77 -1.49 -13.71
N LEU A 108 9.66 -1.93 -12.81
CA LEU A 108 11.11 -1.84 -13.00
C LEU A 108 11.57 -2.59 -14.25
N HIS A 109 10.99 -3.77 -14.52
CA HIS A 109 11.25 -4.51 -15.76
C HIS A 109 10.79 -3.74 -17.01
N LEU A 110 9.63 -3.08 -16.96
CA LEU A 110 9.16 -2.22 -18.05
C LEU A 110 10.09 -0.99 -18.25
N GLN A 111 10.52 -0.36 -17.16
CA GLN A 111 11.45 0.78 -17.17
C GLN A 111 12.79 0.47 -17.85
N ALA A 112 13.23 -0.79 -17.83
CA ALA A 112 14.45 -1.21 -18.52
C ALA A 112 14.28 -1.25 -20.06
N GLN A 113 13.04 -1.24 -20.56
CA GLN A 113 12.72 -1.38 -21.99
C GLN A 113 12.14 -0.09 -22.58
N GLU A 114 11.40 0.68 -21.78
CA GLU A 114 10.66 1.87 -22.20
C GLU A 114 10.79 3.00 -21.18
N LYS A 115 10.58 4.24 -21.64
CA LYS A 115 10.61 5.40 -20.74
C LYS A 115 9.32 5.45 -19.92
N VAL A 116 9.43 5.16 -18.63
CA VAL A 116 8.36 5.35 -17.64
C VAL A 116 8.80 6.38 -16.61
N GLU A 117 7.88 7.21 -16.17
CA GLU A 117 8.14 8.21 -15.13
C GLU A 117 8.59 7.56 -13.82
N SER A 118 9.70 8.04 -13.26
CA SER A 118 10.30 7.48 -12.04
C SER A 118 9.41 7.65 -10.80
N GLY A 119 8.53 8.65 -10.80
CA GLY A 119 7.58 8.92 -9.73
C GLY A 119 6.66 7.73 -9.44
N VAL A 120 6.30 6.95 -10.45
CA VAL A 120 5.45 5.76 -10.29
C VAL A 120 6.14 4.69 -9.43
N THR A 121 7.42 4.39 -9.71
CA THR A 121 8.17 3.38 -8.94
C THR A 121 8.37 3.83 -7.50
N ILE A 122 8.68 5.12 -7.28
CA ILE A 122 8.80 5.69 -5.93
C ILE A 122 7.47 5.60 -5.17
N TYR A 123 6.36 5.91 -5.84
CA TYR A 123 5.03 5.79 -5.27
C TYR A 123 4.69 4.36 -4.84
N LEU A 124 4.95 3.35 -5.69
CA LEU A 124 4.72 1.95 -5.35
C LEU A 124 5.62 1.46 -4.19
N ASN A 125 6.86 1.94 -4.14
CA ASN A 125 7.78 1.67 -3.05
C ASN A 125 7.19 2.16 -1.72
N ARG A 126 6.82 3.44 -1.64
CA ARG A 126 6.21 4.05 -0.45
C ARG A 126 4.85 3.44 -0.13
N LEU A 127 4.05 3.06 -1.13
CA LEU A 127 2.73 2.48 -0.92
C LEU A 127 2.84 1.16 -0.16
N SER A 128 3.83 0.36 -0.50
CA SER A 128 4.05 -0.90 0.22
C SER A 128 4.47 -0.69 1.69
N ASP A 129 5.17 0.40 2.00
CA ASP A 129 5.54 0.79 3.37
C ASP A 129 4.30 1.28 4.13
N LEU A 130 3.46 2.10 3.49
CA LEU A 130 2.18 2.53 4.04
C LEU A 130 1.26 1.34 4.33
N LEU A 131 1.14 0.38 3.40
CA LEU A 131 0.34 -0.84 3.61
C LEU A 131 0.87 -1.68 4.78
N PHE A 132 2.19 -1.73 4.99
CA PHE A 132 2.78 -2.36 6.16
C PHE A 132 2.36 -1.65 7.46
N MET A 133 2.50 -0.32 7.50
CA MET A 133 2.15 0.48 8.68
C MET A 133 0.65 0.43 9.00
N MET A 134 -0.20 0.42 7.99
CA MET A 134 -1.64 0.24 8.16
C MET A 134 -1.98 -1.14 8.73
N ALA A 135 -1.27 -2.21 8.33
CA ALA A 135 -1.52 -3.55 8.87
C ALA A 135 -1.24 -3.61 10.38
N ARG A 136 -0.13 -3.02 10.80
CA ARG A 136 0.27 -2.87 12.21
C ARG A 136 -0.77 -2.11 13.03
N ASP A 137 -1.19 -0.94 12.54
CA ASP A 137 -2.24 -0.15 13.19
C ASP A 137 -3.57 -0.89 13.27
N VAL A 138 -3.98 -1.59 12.21
CA VAL A 138 -5.22 -2.38 12.23
C VAL A 138 -5.17 -3.49 13.28
N ASN A 139 -4.04 -4.18 13.46
CA ASN A 139 -3.86 -5.15 14.53
C ASN A 139 -3.93 -4.51 15.92
N LYS A 140 -3.20 -3.41 16.13
CA LYS A 140 -3.23 -2.65 17.40
C LYS A 140 -4.64 -2.21 17.78
N GLN A 141 -5.41 -1.65 16.85
CA GLN A 141 -6.79 -1.20 17.09
C GLN A 141 -7.77 -2.35 17.36
N ARG A 142 -7.38 -3.59 16.99
CA ARG A 142 -8.15 -4.81 17.26
C ARG A 142 -7.70 -5.55 18.50
N GLY A 143 -6.64 -5.07 19.18
CA GLY A 143 -6.02 -5.79 20.29
C GLY A 143 -5.42 -7.13 19.86
N VAL A 144 -5.00 -7.25 18.59
CA VAL A 144 -4.30 -8.44 18.09
C VAL A 144 -2.81 -8.15 18.12
N GLU A 145 -2.05 -9.02 18.76
CA GLU A 145 -0.60 -8.89 18.86
C GLU A 145 0.09 -9.18 17.51
N GLU A 146 1.21 -8.52 17.27
CA GLU A 146 2.05 -8.76 16.10
C GLU A 146 2.87 -10.04 16.33
N GLU A 147 2.88 -10.93 15.35
CA GLU A 147 3.68 -12.16 15.41
C GLU A 147 5.10 -11.86 14.91
N TYR A 148 6.10 -12.06 15.77
CA TYR A 148 7.50 -11.81 15.43
C TYR A 148 8.19 -13.07 14.96
N TRP A 149 9.06 -12.93 13.95
CA TRP A 149 9.91 -14.03 13.52
C TRP A 149 10.95 -14.37 14.58
N THR A 150 11.11 -15.67 14.85
CA THR A 150 12.09 -16.23 15.78
C THR A 150 13.02 -17.21 15.04
N THR A 151 14.26 -17.33 15.50
CA THR A 151 15.31 -18.18 14.92
C THR A 151 15.45 -19.55 15.59
N GLU A 152 14.42 -20.04 16.29
CA GLU A 152 14.50 -21.33 17.00
C GLU A 152 14.86 -22.50 16.08
#